data_AF-A0A2N9EET2-F1
#
_entry.id   AF-A0A2N9EET2-F1
#
_cell.length_a   1.000
_cell.length_b   1.000
_cell.length_c   1.000
_cell.angle_alpha   90.00
_cell.angle_beta   90.00
_cell.angle_gamma   90.00
#
_symmetry.space_group_name_H-M   'P 1'
#
loop_
_entity.id
_entity.type
_entity.pdbx_description
1 polymer ?
#
loop_
_entity_poly.entity_id
_entity_poly.type
_entity_poly.pdbx_seq_one_letter_code
_entity_poly.pdbx_strand_id
1 'polypeptide(L)'
;MADPSRDILYRILQFLDSENLKETARTLERESGFYFNMRFFEDLVLNGGFDEAEEYLYGFTDVHDNMYSTKIIFEIRKQKFLETLDEGERTKALRLLMNEFKDFEPYNESLCREASALLTLDDFRNHESLADYGDIEDARRLVMDDIRRCIELNPAFQGKLQFPNFNANLRRRLIMFGDLGRPPWNGLGGGCGPCGGCGYFPGIN
;
A
#
# COMPACT_ATOMS: atom_id res chain seq x y z
N MET A 1 -13.94 -19.89 -6.65
CA MET A 1 -13.86 -19.60 -8.10
C MET A 1 -12.89 -18.44 -8.27
N ALA A 2 -11.92 -18.54 -9.18
CA ALA A 2 -10.95 -17.47 -9.41
C ALA A 2 -11.68 -16.24 -10.00
N ASP A 3 -11.46 -15.07 -9.40
CA ASP A 3 -11.93 -13.80 -9.94
C ASP A 3 -11.02 -13.41 -11.13
N PRO A 4 -11.53 -13.44 -12.38
CA PRO A 4 -10.71 -13.15 -13.56
C PRO A 4 -10.08 -11.75 -13.52
N SER A 5 -10.72 -10.81 -12.83
CA SER A 5 -10.24 -9.44 -12.64
C SER A 5 -8.96 -9.43 -11.81
N ARG A 6 -8.92 -10.26 -10.76
CA ARG A 6 -7.79 -10.36 -9.84
C ARG A 6 -6.55 -10.99 -10.50
N ASP A 7 -6.75 -11.97 -11.37
CA ASP A 7 -5.66 -12.57 -12.15
C ASP A 7 -5.00 -11.57 -13.10
N ILE A 8 -5.78 -10.65 -13.70
CA ILE A 8 -5.24 -9.58 -14.55
C ILE A 8 -4.42 -8.60 -13.70
N LEU A 9 -4.93 -8.20 -12.53
CA LEU A 9 -4.22 -7.29 -11.62
C LEU A 9 -2.86 -7.85 -11.19
N TYR A 10 -2.78 -9.13 -10.84
CA TYR A 10 -1.50 -9.76 -10.53
C TYR A 10 -0.51 -9.77 -11.72
N ARG A 11 -1.00 -9.92 -12.96
CA ARG A 11 -0.15 -9.85 -14.16
C ARG A 11 0.36 -8.45 -14.42
N ILE A 12 -0.49 -7.43 -14.22
CA ILE A 12 -0.08 -6.03 -14.29
C ILE A 12 0.98 -5.77 -13.22
N LEU A 13 0.75 -6.20 -11.98
CA LEU A 13 1.71 -6.04 -10.89
C LEU A 13 3.06 -6.72 -11.20
N GLN A 14 3.03 -7.91 -11.81
CA GLN A 14 4.23 -8.60 -12.28
C GLN A 14 4.97 -7.82 -13.39
N PHE A 15 4.24 -7.21 -14.32
CA PHE A 15 4.83 -6.38 -15.37
C PHE A 15 5.49 -5.13 -14.78
N LEU A 16 4.81 -4.44 -13.87
CA LEU A 16 5.34 -3.26 -13.18
C LEU A 16 6.64 -3.57 -12.44
N ASP A 17 6.70 -4.71 -11.74
CA ASP A 17 7.92 -5.17 -11.07
C ASP A 17 9.06 -5.46 -12.06
N SER A 18 8.77 -6.09 -13.21
CA SER A 18 9.79 -6.36 -14.23
C SER A 18 10.36 -5.11 -14.91
N GLU A 19 9.55 -4.06 -15.03
CA GLU A 19 9.96 -2.75 -15.57
C GLU A 19 10.48 -1.80 -14.46
N ASN A 20 10.60 -2.28 -13.22
CA ASN A 20 11.05 -1.51 -12.07
C ASN A 20 10.17 -0.27 -11.76
N LEU A 21 8.87 -0.35 -12.08
CA LEU A 21 7.86 0.69 -11.82
C LEU A 21 7.28 0.54 -10.40
N LYS A 22 8.13 0.69 -9.38
CA LYS A 22 7.81 0.39 -7.99
C LYS A 22 6.65 1.23 -7.44
N GLU A 23 6.68 2.54 -7.63
CA GLU A 23 5.61 3.43 -7.14
C GLU A 23 4.25 3.07 -7.74
N THR A 24 4.19 2.86 -9.06
CA THR A 24 2.96 2.43 -9.74
C THR A 24 2.48 1.08 -9.21
N ALA A 25 3.39 0.15 -8.89
CA ALA A 25 3.04 -1.11 -8.26
C ALA A 25 2.41 -0.90 -6.87
N ARG A 26 2.99 -0.04 -6.02
CA ARG A 26 2.46 0.27 -4.68
C ARG A 26 1.10 0.96 -4.75
N THR A 27 0.95 1.93 -5.66
CA THR A 27 -0.32 2.61 -5.89
C THR A 27 -1.40 1.63 -6.34
N LEU A 28 -1.07 0.72 -7.27
CA LEU A 28 -2.01 -0.30 -7.73
C LEU A 28 -2.43 -1.22 -6.57
N GLU A 29 -1.48 -1.71 -5.78
CA GLU A 29 -1.75 -2.55 -4.59
C GLU A 29 -2.71 -1.84 -3.61
N ARG A 30 -2.43 -0.57 -3.29
CA ARG A 30 -3.20 0.25 -2.35
C ARG A 30 -4.59 0.60 -2.86
N GLU A 31 -4.72 1.14 -4.07
CA GLU A 31 -6.01 1.63 -4.60
C GLU A 31 -7.00 0.49 -4.87
N SER A 32 -6.48 -0.68 -5.21
CA SER A 32 -7.31 -1.87 -5.46
C SER A 32 -7.61 -2.70 -4.21
N GLY A 33 -6.76 -2.60 -3.17
CA GLY A 33 -6.78 -3.45 -2.00
C GLY A 33 -6.68 -4.96 -2.29
N PHE A 34 -6.19 -5.38 -3.48
CA PHE A 34 -6.23 -6.80 -3.89
C PHE A 34 -5.06 -7.64 -3.35
N TYR A 35 -3.91 -7.03 -3.10
CA TYR A 35 -2.70 -7.70 -2.62
C TYR A 35 -1.92 -6.76 -1.71
N PHE A 36 -1.62 -7.25 -0.51
CA PHE A 36 -0.85 -6.51 0.48
C PHE A 36 0.59 -7.00 0.47
N ASN A 37 1.51 -6.10 0.14
CA ASN A 37 2.92 -6.41 0.05
C ASN A 37 3.59 -6.28 1.42
N MET A 38 3.58 -7.38 2.19
CA MET A 38 4.15 -7.43 3.53
C MET A 38 5.61 -6.95 3.60
N ARG A 39 6.43 -7.29 2.61
CA ARG A 39 7.85 -6.89 2.58
C ARG A 39 8.01 -5.38 2.48
N PHE A 40 7.26 -4.76 1.58
CA PHE A 40 7.31 -3.31 1.42
C PHE A 40 6.80 -2.58 2.67
N PHE A 41 5.69 -3.04 3.24
CA PHE A 41 5.16 -2.46 4.47
C PHE A 41 6.14 -2.60 5.64
N GLU A 42 6.77 -3.77 5.78
CA GLU A 42 7.83 -4.00 6.77
C GLU A 42 9.03 -3.07 6.56
N ASP A 43 9.49 -2.91 5.31
CA ASP A 43 10.56 -1.97 4.99
C ASP A 43 10.20 -0.53 5.39
N LEU A 44 8.95 -0.09 5.19
CA LEU A 44 8.51 1.24 5.63
C LEU A 44 8.60 1.39 7.15
N VAL A 45 8.05 0.44 7.91
CA VAL A 45 8.04 0.50 9.39
C VAL A 45 9.45 0.45 9.96
N LEU A 46 10.32 -0.43 9.45
CA LEU A 46 11.70 -0.55 9.93
C LEU A 46 12.55 0.70 9.62
N ASN A 47 12.26 1.40 8.53
CA ASN A 47 12.92 2.65 8.17
C ASN A 47 12.29 3.90 8.80
N GLY A 48 11.19 3.76 9.56
CA GLY A 48 10.50 4.89 10.20
C GLY A 48 9.61 5.70 9.27
N GLY A 49 9.27 5.16 8.09
CA GLY A 49 8.30 5.73 7.15
C GLY A 49 6.87 5.48 7.62
N PHE A 50 6.53 5.98 8.81
CA PHE A 50 5.25 5.69 9.47
C PHE A 50 4.05 6.30 8.73
N ASP A 51 4.22 7.49 8.16
CA ASP A 51 3.17 8.17 7.40
C ASP A 51 2.84 7.40 6.11
N GLU A 52 3.87 6.97 5.38
CA GLU A 52 3.71 6.14 4.18
C GLU A 52 3.18 4.74 4.51
N ALA A 53 3.59 4.16 5.64
CA ALA A 53 3.09 2.86 6.11
C ALA A 53 1.59 2.93 6.40
N GLU A 54 1.16 3.99 7.08
CA GLU A 54 -0.25 4.23 7.39
C GLU A 54 -1.06 4.50 6.11
N GLU A 55 -0.56 5.34 5.21
CA GLU A 55 -1.19 5.61 3.92
C GLU A 55 -1.36 4.32 3.08
N TYR A 56 -0.35 3.45 3.06
CA TYR A 56 -0.45 2.14 2.40
C TYR A 56 -1.50 1.24 3.05
N LEU A 57 -1.56 1.22 4.39
CA LEU A 57 -2.49 0.41 5.16
C LEU A 57 -3.96 0.80 4.93
N TYR A 58 -4.23 2.10 4.75
CA TYR A 58 -5.59 2.60 4.45
C TYR A 58 -6.18 2.09 3.14
N GLY A 59 -5.36 1.55 2.22
CA GLY A 59 -5.86 0.83 1.03
C GLY A 59 -6.54 -0.50 1.35
N PHE A 60 -6.37 -1.02 2.58
CA PHE A 60 -6.81 -2.35 2.98
C PHE A 60 -7.77 -2.36 4.15
N THR A 61 -7.60 -1.43 5.09
CA THR A 61 -8.43 -1.34 6.28
C THR A 61 -8.40 0.07 6.90
N ASP A 62 -9.46 0.42 7.60
CA ASP A 62 -9.60 1.62 8.42
C ASP A 62 -9.40 1.30 9.92
N VAL A 63 -9.12 2.33 10.72
CA VAL A 63 -8.86 2.23 12.17
C VAL A 63 -10.02 1.62 12.95
N HIS A 64 -11.25 1.78 12.46
CA HIS A 64 -12.46 1.30 13.11
C HIS A 64 -13.01 -0.01 12.53
N ASP A 65 -12.37 -0.62 11.52
CA ASP A 65 -12.89 -1.82 10.86
C ASP A 65 -12.97 -3.03 11.81
N ASN A 66 -11.92 -3.26 12.57
CA ASN A 66 -11.84 -4.33 13.58
C ASN A 66 -10.68 -4.08 14.55
N MET A 67 -10.66 -4.84 15.65
CA MET A 67 -9.66 -4.67 16.72
C MET A 67 -8.22 -4.91 16.25
N TYR A 68 -7.97 -5.77 15.25
CA TYR A 68 -6.63 -5.93 14.70
C TYR A 68 -6.22 -4.69 13.92
N SER A 69 -7.11 -4.11 13.10
CA SER A 69 -6.86 -2.86 12.39
C SER A 69 -6.58 -1.70 13.35
N THR A 70 -7.43 -1.54 14.38
CA THR A 70 -7.22 -0.55 15.44
C THR A 70 -5.84 -0.72 16.09
N LYS A 71 -5.46 -1.98 16.43
CA LYS A 71 -4.18 -2.28 17.06
C LYS A 71 -2.99 -1.97 16.15
N ILE A 72 -3.04 -2.33 14.86
CA ILE A 72 -1.96 -2.06 13.91
C ILE A 72 -1.68 -0.56 13.82
N ILE A 73 -2.73 0.24 13.60
CA ILE A 73 -2.60 1.70 13.46
C ILE A 73 -2.14 2.34 14.78
N PHE A 74 -2.65 1.84 15.90
CA PHE A 74 -2.23 2.29 17.21
C PHE A 74 -0.72 2.08 17.45
N GLU A 75 -0.19 0.89 17.15
CA GLU A 75 1.25 0.61 17.34
C GLU A 75 2.13 1.46 16.42
N ILE A 76 1.72 1.72 15.18
CA ILE A 76 2.44 2.63 14.25
C ILE A 76 2.50 4.04 14.83
N ARG A 77 1.35 4.61 15.21
CA ARG A 77 1.27 5.98 15.78
C ARG A 77 1.98 6.10 17.13
N LYS A 78 1.92 5.05 17.95
CA LYS A 78 2.66 4.95 19.21
C LYS A 78 4.16 4.95 18.99
N GLN A 79 4.68 4.15 18.06
CA GLN A 79 6.11 4.14 17.76
C GLN A 79 6.57 5.49 17.20
N LYS A 80 5.81 6.08 16.25
CA LYS A 80 6.04 7.44 15.74
C LYS A 80 6.09 8.49 16.85
N PHE A 81 5.17 8.40 17.82
CA PHE A 81 5.13 9.29 18.98
C PHE A 81 6.37 9.12 19.86
N LEU A 82 6.74 7.90 20.23
CA LEU A 82 7.89 7.62 21.08
C LEU A 82 9.21 8.07 20.44
N GLU A 83 9.40 7.80 19.14
CA GLU A 83 10.58 8.29 18.41
C GLU A 83 10.63 9.82 18.35
N THR A 84 9.47 10.48 18.18
CA THR A 84 9.40 11.95 18.25
C THR A 84 9.77 12.49 19.64
N LEU A 85 9.45 11.77 20.72
CA LEU A 85 9.90 12.13 22.06
C LEU A 85 11.41 11.93 22.23
N ASP A 86 11.97 10.86 21.67
CA ASP A 86 13.40 10.54 21.69
C ASP A 86 14.23 11.61 20.96
N GLU A 87 13.72 12.14 19.85
CA GLU A 87 14.29 13.27 19.11
C GLU A 87 14.20 14.62 19.87
N GLY A 88 13.47 14.67 20.99
CA GLY A 88 13.24 15.90 21.76
C GLY A 88 12.17 16.83 21.16
N GLU A 89 11.47 16.40 20.12
CA GLU A 89 10.50 17.21 19.36
C GLU A 89 9.12 17.25 20.04
N ARG A 90 9.07 17.72 21.30
CA ARG A 90 7.86 17.69 22.16
C ARG A 90 6.65 18.42 21.55
N THR A 91 6.86 19.47 20.76
CA THR A 91 5.77 20.18 20.07
C THR A 91 5.15 19.33 18.97
N LYS A 92 5.97 18.57 18.22
CA LYS A 92 5.50 17.62 17.22
C LYS A 92 4.77 16.46 17.89
N ALA A 93 5.32 15.91 18.98
CA ALA A 93 4.67 14.85 19.74
C ALA A 93 3.31 15.27 20.32
N LEU A 94 3.17 16.50 20.83
CA LEU A 94 1.89 17.03 21.26
C LEU A 94 0.88 17.14 20.10
N ARG A 95 1.31 17.53 18.90
CA ARG A 95 0.43 17.55 17.71
C ARG A 95 -0.05 16.16 17.32
N LEU A 96 0.84 15.15 17.36
CA LEU A 96 0.46 13.75 17.13
C LEU A 96 -0.62 13.33 18.13
N LEU A 97 -0.42 13.63 19.42
CA LEU A 97 -1.39 13.32 20.46
C LEU A 97 -2.75 14.00 20.25
N MET A 98 -2.75 15.27 19.84
CA MET A 98 -3.98 16.04 19.65
C MET A 98 -4.75 15.71 18.37
N ASN A 99 -4.08 15.14 17.36
CA ASN A 99 -4.66 14.92 16.03
C ASN A 99 -4.85 13.44 15.72
N GLU A 100 -3.82 12.62 15.97
CA GLU A 100 -3.80 11.20 15.57
C GLU A 100 -4.28 10.29 16.71
N PHE A 101 -4.06 10.65 17.97
CA PHE A 101 -4.45 9.76 19.09
C PHE A 101 -5.93 9.86 19.47
N LYS A 102 -6.62 10.92 19.03
CA LYS A 102 -8.06 11.13 19.31
C LYS A 102 -8.93 10.02 18.73
N ASP A 103 -8.52 9.43 17.60
CA ASP A 103 -9.24 8.32 16.98
C ASP A 103 -9.33 7.10 17.90
N PHE A 104 -8.45 7.01 18.92
CA PHE A 104 -8.43 5.91 19.88
C PHE A 104 -9.19 6.17 21.19
N GLU A 105 -9.68 7.39 21.41
CA GLU A 105 -10.41 7.77 22.63
C GLU A 105 -11.61 6.84 22.95
N PRO A 106 -12.40 6.35 21.97
CA PRO A 106 -13.49 5.40 22.23
C PRO A 106 -13.02 4.04 22.77
N TYR A 107 -11.75 3.67 22.58
CA TYR A 107 -11.18 2.39 23.01
C TYR A 107 -10.39 2.51 24.31
N ASN A 108 -9.82 3.69 24.57
CA ASN A 108 -9.08 3.97 25.79
C ASN A 108 -9.15 5.47 26.15
N GLU A 109 -10.04 5.82 27.07
CA GLU A 109 -10.24 7.19 27.55
C GLU A 109 -9.02 7.75 28.30
N SER A 110 -8.18 6.90 28.92
CA SER A 110 -6.99 7.36 29.65
C SER A 110 -5.76 7.52 28.76
N LEU A 111 -5.79 7.03 27.53
CA LEU A 111 -4.65 7.03 26.61
C LEU A 111 -4.05 8.43 26.44
N CYS A 112 -4.87 9.43 26.11
CA CYS A 112 -4.38 10.79 25.89
C CYS A 112 -3.77 11.39 27.16
N ARG A 113 -4.28 11.03 28.33
CA ARG A 113 -3.77 11.49 29.63
C ARG A 113 -2.42 10.85 29.94
N GLU A 114 -2.31 9.54 29.74
CA GLU A 114 -1.07 8.78 29.96
C GLU A 114 0.03 9.25 29.00
N ALA A 115 -0.27 9.37 27.72
CA ALA A 115 0.68 9.89 26.74
C ALA A 115 1.06 11.36 27.00
N SER A 116 0.15 12.18 27.54
CA SER A 116 0.49 13.55 27.97
C SER A 116 1.50 13.56 29.12
N ALA A 117 1.45 12.57 30.02
CA ALA A 117 2.43 12.46 31.11
C ALA A 117 3.84 12.15 30.59
N LEU A 118 3.96 11.41 29.48
CA LEU A 118 5.26 11.14 28.84
C LEU A 118 5.91 12.40 28.27
N LEU A 119 5.11 13.42 27.90
CA LEU A 119 5.64 14.71 27.42
C LEU A 119 6.35 15.50 28.52
N THR A 120 6.04 15.26 29.81
CA THR A 120 6.64 16.00 30.92
C THR A 120 7.91 15.34 31.47
N LEU A 121 8.23 14.13 31.00
CA LEU A 121 9.45 13.43 31.38
C LEU A 121 10.63 13.87 30.51
N ASP A 122 11.79 14.08 31.12
CA ASP A 122 13.04 14.32 30.41
C ASP A 122 13.38 13.15 29.47
N ASP A 123 13.25 11.92 29.99
CA ASP A 123 13.32 10.68 29.22
C ASP A 123 12.08 9.82 29.53
N PHE A 124 11.34 9.43 28.50
CA PHE A 124 10.14 8.61 28.62
C PHE A 124 10.42 7.19 29.10
N ARG A 125 11.66 6.71 28.99
CA ARG A 125 12.11 5.41 29.51
C ARG A 125 12.10 5.33 31.04
N ASN A 126 11.99 6.49 31.72
CA ASN A 126 11.76 6.51 33.17
C ASN A 126 10.33 6.07 33.56
N HIS A 127 9.43 5.94 32.60
CA HIS A 127 8.09 5.43 32.84
C HIS A 127 8.11 3.90 32.99
N GLU A 128 7.44 3.35 34.01
CA GLU A 128 7.49 1.92 34.36
C GLU A 128 7.17 0.98 33.17
N SER A 129 6.18 1.34 32.34
CA SER A 129 5.79 0.53 31.17
C SER A 129 6.72 0.65 29.96
N LEU A 130 7.68 1.59 29.97
CA LEU A 130 8.60 1.87 28.88
C LEU A 130 10.07 1.72 29.30
N ALA A 131 10.33 1.19 30.50
CA ALA A 131 11.68 0.98 31.01
C ALA A 131 12.50 0.00 30.15
N ASP A 132 11.82 -0.98 29.53
CA ASP A 132 12.42 -1.95 28.61
C ASP A 132 12.55 -1.43 27.18
N TYR A 133 12.22 -0.16 26.91
CA TYR A 133 12.32 0.43 25.58
C TYR A 133 13.80 0.63 25.22
N GLY A 134 14.29 -0.24 24.34
CA GLY A 134 15.68 -0.28 23.88
C GLY A 134 16.03 0.82 22.88
N ASP A 135 16.91 0.47 21.94
CA ASP A 135 17.21 1.34 20.81
C ASP A 135 16.04 1.38 19.80
N ILE A 136 16.03 2.41 18.96
CA ILE A 136 14.96 2.65 17.99
C ILE A 136 14.82 1.48 17.00
N GLU A 137 15.94 0.88 16.57
CA GLU A 137 15.89 -0.19 15.59
C GLU A 137 15.26 -1.47 16.16
N ASP A 138 15.63 -1.85 17.38
CA ASP A 138 15.04 -2.97 18.11
C ASP A 138 13.57 -2.71 18.44
N ALA A 139 13.23 -1.48 18.85
CA ALA A 139 11.85 -1.09 19.08
C ALA A 139 10.99 -1.24 17.80
N ARG A 140 11.49 -0.76 16.65
CA ARG A 140 10.82 -0.93 15.35
C ARG A 140 10.67 -2.40 14.98
N ARG A 141 11.69 -3.25 15.19
CA ARG A 141 11.61 -4.69 14.93
C ARG A 141 10.54 -5.37 15.78
N LEU A 142 10.50 -5.08 17.08
CA LEU A 142 9.51 -5.64 18.00
C LEU A 142 8.07 -5.23 17.62
N VAL A 143 7.87 -3.94 17.36
CA VAL A 143 6.59 -3.41 16.91
C VAL A 143 6.17 -4.05 15.59
N MET A 144 7.09 -4.21 14.64
CA MET A 144 6.80 -4.84 13.35
C MET A 144 6.41 -6.31 13.49
N ASP A 145 7.08 -7.07 14.37
CA ASP A 145 6.71 -8.47 14.62
C ASP A 145 5.29 -8.60 15.20
N ASP A 146 4.90 -7.70 16.09
CA ASP A 146 3.54 -7.67 16.64
C ASP A 146 2.50 -7.22 15.59
N ILE A 147 2.82 -6.22 14.77
CA ILE A 147 1.99 -5.78 13.63
C ILE A 147 1.81 -6.92 12.62
N ARG A 148 2.88 -7.65 12.28
CA ARG A 148 2.82 -8.79 11.35
C ARG A 148 1.80 -9.83 11.81
N ARG A 149 1.85 -10.21 13.10
CA ARG A 149 0.88 -11.15 13.68
C ARG A 149 -0.55 -10.60 13.59
N CYS A 150 -0.74 -9.30 13.84
CA CYS A 150 -2.05 -8.68 13.72
C CYS A 150 -2.56 -8.72 12.27
N ILE A 151 -1.72 -8.42 11.28
CA ILE A 151 -2.07 -8.47 9.85
C ILE A 151 -2.47 -9.89 9.45
N GLU A 152 -1.72 -10.90 9.87
CA GLU A 152 -1.99 -12.31 9.55
C GLU A 152 -3.33 -12.81 10.12
N LEU A 153 -3.74 -12.30 11.28
CA LEU A 153 -5.00 -12.65 11.95
C LEU A 153 -6.18 -11.76 11.52
N ASN A 154 -5.92 -10.66 10.81
CA ASN A 154 -6.93 -9.67 10.48
C ASN A 154 -7.79 -10.11 9.27
N PRO A 155 -9.12 -10.19 9.41
CA PRO A 155 -10.02 -10.57 8.32
C PRO A 155 -9.88 -9.72 7.06
N ALA A 156 -9.52 -8.43 7.19
CA ALA A 156 -9.34 -7.52 6.06
C ALA A 156 -8.23 -7.96 5.10
N PHE A 157 -7.26 -8.76 5.57
CA PHE A 157 -6.11 -9.24 4.82
C PHE A 157 -6.26 -10.68 4.33
N GLN A 158 -7.37 -11.34 4.66
CA GLN A 158 -7.57 -12.73 4.32
C GLN A 158 -7.50 -12.94 2.79
N GLY A 159 -6.58 -13.80 2.37
CA GLY A 159 -6.34 -14.09 0.96
C GLY A 159 -5.65 -12.98 0.18
N LYS A 160 -5.12 -11.93 0.82
CA LYS A 160 -4.39 -10.81 0.19
C LYS A 160 -2.88 -10.83 0.45
N LEU A 161 -2.39 -11.70 1.33
CA LEU A 161 -0.98 -11.75 1.76
C LEU A 161 -0.07 -12.63 0.88
N GLN A 162 -0.65 -13.42 -0.02
CA GLN A 162 0.10 -14.39 -0.81
C GLN A 162 0.08 -14.00 -2.28
N PHE A 163 1.26 -13.79 -2.85
CA PHE A 163 1.39 -13.57 -4.28
C PHE A 163 1.24 -14.91 -5.03
N PRO A 164 0.38 -15.02 -6.05
CA PRO A 164 0.20 -16.25 -6.78
C PRO A 164 1.48 -16.66 -7.52
N ASN A 165 1.84 -17.93 -7.43
CA ASN A 165 2.96 -18.46 -8.19
C ASN A 165 2.54 -18.67 -9.66
N PHE A 166 2.81 -17.67 -10.51
CA PHE A 166 2.59 -17.82 -11.95
C PHE A 166 3.71 -18.68 -12.53
N ASN A 167 3.38 -19.92 -12.93
CA ASN A 167 4.29 -20.75 -13.72
C ASN A 167 4.90 -19.92 -14.85
N ALA A 168 6.24 -19.91 -14.93
CA ALA A 168 7.07 -19.06 -15.81
C ALA A 168 6.65 -19.05 -17.29
N ASN A 169 5.91 -20.07 -17.72
CA ASN A 169 5.36 -20.21 -19.07
C ASN A 169 4.28 -19.17 -19.45
N LEU A 170 3.75 -18.41 -18.49
CA LEU A 170 2.70 -17.40 -18.72
C LEU A 170 3.23 -15.99 -19.01
N ARG A 171 4.54 -15.72 -18.82
CA ARG A 171 5.17 -14.41 -19.16
C ARG A 171 4.99 -14.01 -20.63
N ARG A 172 4.87 -14.98 -21.54
CA ARG A 172 4.80 -14.71 -22.99
C ARG A 172 3.39 -14.57 -23.55
N ARG A 173 2.34 -14.86 -22.77
CA ARG A 173 0.99 -15.07 -23.34
C ARG A 173 0.18 -13.79 -23.52
N LEU A 174 0.49 -12.70 -22.83
CA LEU A 174 -0.20 -11.41 -23.02
C LEU A 174 0.18 -10.71 -24.33
N ILE A 175 1.39 -10.94 -24.84
CA ILE A 175 1.82 -10.39 -26.14
C ILE A 175 1.10 -11.09 -27.31
N MET A 176 0.78 -12.38 -27.17
CA MET A 176 0.23 -13.17 -28.28
C MET A 176 -1.28 -13.04 -28.50
N PHE A 177 -2.06 -12.56 -27.52
CA PHE A 177 -3.51 -12.38 -27.70
C PHE A 177 -3.89 -11.05 -28.35
N GLY A 178 -3.00 -10.05 -28.36
CA GLY A 178 -3.19 -8.81 -29.13
C GLY A 178 -3.04 -9.01 -30.64
N ASP A 179 -2.22 -9.96 -31.07
CA ASP A 179 -1.87 -10.18 -32.48
C ASP A 179 -2.74 -11.22 -33.21
N LEU A 180 -3.50 -12.06 -32.50
CA LEU A 180 -4.33 -13.09 -33.13
C LEU A 180 -5.73 -12.61 -33.58
N GLY A 181 -6.05 -11.32 -33.37
CA GLY A 181 -7.34 -10.72 -33.74
C GLY A 181 -7.33 -9.85 -35.00
N ARG A 182 -6.18 -9.59 -35.63
CA ARG A 182 -6.12 -8.84 -36.88
C ARG A 182 -5.98 -9.80 -38.06
N PRO A 183 -6.92 -9.86 -39.02
CA PRO A 183 -6.68 -10.59 -40.25
C PRO A 183 -5.47 -9.94 -40.96
N PRO A 184 -4.60 -10.73 -41.62
CA PRO A 184 -3.48 -10.16 -42.34
C PRO A 184 -4.01 -9.27 -43.45
N TRP A 185 -3.60 -8.00 -43.45
CA TRP A 185 -3.77 -7.13 -44.60
C TRP A 185 -2.97 -7.72 -45.77
N ASN A 186 -3.63 -8.50 -46.62
CA ASN A 186 -3.09 -8.91 -47.91
C ASN A 186 -3.09 -7.70 -48.84
N GLY A 187 -2.07 -6.85 -48.67
CA GLY A 187 -1.68 -5.86 -49.67
C GLY A 187 -0.85 -6.53 -50.75
N LEU A 188 -1.50 -7.11 -51.75
CA LEU A 188 -0.88 -7.35 -53.06
C LEU A 188 -1.76 -6.69 -54.11
N GLY A 189 -1.16 -5.67 -54.75
CA GLY A 189 -1.80 -4.87 -55.77
C GLY A 189 -2.23 -5.68 -56.99
N GLY A 190 -3.42 -5.38 -57.49
CA GLY A 190 -3.85 -5.69 -58.84
C GLY A 190 -4.39 -4.40 -59.45
N GLY A 191 -3.64 -3.82 -60.39
CA GLY A 191 -4.09 -2.66 -61.14
C GLY A 191 -5.29 -3.00 -62.01
N CYS A 192 -6.29 -2.12 -62.00
CA CYS A 192 -7.29 -2.01 -63.04
C CYS A 192 -7.44 -0.52 -63.39
N GLY A 193 -7.28 -0.23 -64.68
CA GLY A 193 -7.40 1.09 -65.28
C GLY A 193 -8.86 1.60 -65.37
N PRO A 194 -9.12 2.58 -66.25
CA PRO A 194 -9.73 3.84 -65.89
C PRO A 194 -11.25 3.79 -65.93
N CYS A 195 -11.90 4.29 -64.88
CA CYS A 195 -13.31 4.68 -64.92
C CYS A 195 -13.37 6.21 -65.00
N GLY A 196 -13.70 6.71 -66.18
CA GLY A 196 -14.14 8.07 -66.38
C GLY A 196 -15.50 8.32 -65.74
N GLY A 197 -15.82 9.59 -65.53
CA GLY A 197 -17.16 10.01 -65.14
C GLY A 197 -17.13 11.14 -64.14
N CYS A 198 -17.37 12.35 -64.66
CA CYS A 198 -17.56 13.59 -63.94
C CYS A 198 -18.45 13.48 -62.69
N GLY A 199 -18.11 14.29 -61.69
CA GLY A 199 -18.96 14.53 -60.53
C GLY A 199 -18.39 15.65 -59.66
N TYR A 200 -18.38 16.87 -60.21
CA TYR A 200 -18.28 18.13 -59.45
C TYR A 200 -19.16 18.07 -58.20
N PHE A 201 -18.69 18.56 -57.05
CA PHE A 201 -19.34 19.66 -56.30
C PHE A 201 -18.35 20.19 -55.23
N PRO A 202 -18.34 21.51 -54.96
CA PRO A 202 -17.21 22.25 -54.43
C PRO A 202 -17.29 22.42 -52.91
N GLY A 203 -16.16 22.75 -52.30
CA GLY A 203 -16.13 23.28 -50.94
C GLY A 203 -16.76 24.68 -50.85
N ILE A 204 -17.11 25.07 -49.64
CA ILE A 204 -17.19 26.45 -49.14
C ILE A 204 -17.06 26.39 -47.62
N ASN A 205 -16.13 27.19 -47.10
CA ASN A 205 -15.96 27.79 -45.75
C ASN A 205 -16.25 26.97 -44.49
#